data_AF-A0A1I3YYF3-F1
#
_entry.id   AF-A0A1I3YYF3-F1
#
_cell.length_a   1.000
_cell.length_b   1.000
_cell.length_c   1.000
_cell.angle_alpha   90.00
_cell.angle_beta   90.00
_cell.angle_gamma   90.00
#
_symmetry.space_group_name_H-M   'P 1'
#
loop_
_entity.id
_entity.type
_entity.pdbx_description
1 polymer ?
#
loop_
_entity_poly.entity_id
_entity_poly.type
_entity_poly.pdbx_seq_one_letter_code
_entity_poly.pdbx_strand_id
1 'polypeptide(L)'
;MNLAEILVYTDIRQLHQIANHYGCECNPHSKNELITSLLSSLRHRLTISQEVEQLSKEETHFMLLLFLDKRTVMSLEDLMAKAGIVLESSKEKKQEEARRYIAAAMRRGWIFPAKSKTVGQYQIPLDIREPYLHGWLEKWRTQQALILSGPEAYRDEGTALCDDIMQFLQFLQREPVPLTAEGGMYKRHQQQLFQFLHVKEETLQPQKWRFGYGLHFDLYPDRFSLLYDFCYFHKWIDESGGRVAITEAGNERLQLSYEDQHYHDLIRFWMRLYKRAIPNLPMLVQLIPLIASGGWVTQQGLMDTLLPWIKEFYYDSPVDILVNRVCKMMVHLGLLRVGQDENEQWMYTATYASQTWLRKYNGFTETTILLK
;
A
#
# COMPACT_ATOMS: atom_id res chain seq x y z
N MET A 1 -0.30 10.43 20.80
CA MET A 1 -0.68 10.17 22.20
C MET A 1 -0.63 8.68 22.43
N ASN A 2 -0.04 8.28 23.55
CA ASN A 2 -0.02 6.87 23.96
C ASN A 2 -1.34 6.52 24.66
N LEU A 3 -1.62 5.22 24.79
CA LEU A 3 -2.85 4.70 25.38
C LEU A 3 -3.10 5.28 26.78
N ALA A 4 -2.07 5.35 27.61
CA ALA A 4 -2.16 5.89 28.97
C ALA A 4 -2.69 7.34 28.99
N GLU A 5 -2.20 8.19 28.09
CA GLU A 5 -2.65 9.59 28.00
C GLU A 5 -4.10 9.67 27.56
N ILE A 6 -4.50 8.83 26.61
CA ILE A 6 -5.87 8.81 26.07
C ILE A 6 -6.86 8.38 27.17
N LEU A 7 -6.56 7.29 27.88
CA LEU A 7 -7.44 6.72 28.91
C LEU A 7 -7.75 7.70 30.06
N VAL A 8 -6.82 8.58 30.42
CA VAL A 8 -7.05 9.63 31.44
C VAL A 8 -8.22 10.54 31.06
N TYR A 9 -8.34 10.88 29.77
CA TYR A 9 -9.37 11.79 29.28
C TYR A 9 -10.61 11.09 28.73
N THR A 10 -10.55 9.78 28.49
CA THR A 10 -11.69 8.98 28.03
C THR A 10 -12.84 9.02 29.04
N ASP A 11 -14.07 9.07 28.51
CA ASP A 11 -15.30 9.01 29.29
C ASP A 11 -15.41 7.66 30.03
N ILE A 12 -15.88 7.70 31.27
CA ILE A 12 -15.95 6.51 32.13
C ILE A 12 -16.83 5.41 31.54
N ARG A 13 -17.89 5.75 30.78
CA ARG A 13 -18.77 4.76 30.14
C ARG A 13 -18.03 3.97 29.07
N GLN A 14 -17.17 4.64 28.30
CA GLN A 14 -16.34 3.96 27.31
C GLN A 14 -15.30 3.06 28.00
N LEU A 15 -14.68 3.53 29.09
CA LEU A 15 -13.74 2.70 29.86
C LEU A 15 -14.42 1.42 30.39
N HIS A 16 -15.63 1.51 30.92
CA HIS A 16 -16.41 0.33 31.32
C HIS A 16 -16.74 -0.59 30.15
N GLN A 17 -17.10 -0.02 29.00
CA GLN A 17 -17.41 -0.80 27.82
C GLN A 17 -16.21 -1.65 27.36
N ILE A 18 -15.01 -1.07 27.41
CA ILE A 18 -13.76 -1.77 27.07
C ILE A 18 -13.45 -2.82 28.15
N ALA A 19 -13.53 -2.45 29.43
CA ALA A 19 -13.25 -3.38 30.54
C ALA A 19 -14.18 -4.61 30.52
N ASN A 20 -15.45 -4.40 30.21
CA ASN A 20 -16.43 -5.48 30.06
C ASN A 20 -16.12 -6.38 28.85
N HIS A 21 -15.62 -5.82 27.74
CA HIS A 21 -15.19 -6.60 26.57
C HIS A 21 -14.04 -7.56 26.95
N TYR A 22 -13.06 -7.07 27.70
CA TYR A 22 -11.90 -7.85 28.13
C TYR A 22 -12.09 -8.65 29.43
N GLY A 23 -13.27 -8.58 30.05
CA GLY A 23 -13.55 -9.26 31.32
C GLY A 23 -12.66 -8.78 32.48
N CYS A 24 -12.27 -7.51 32.49
CA CYS A 24 -11.39 -6.96 33.52
C CYS A 24 -12.06 -6.94 34.90
N GLU A 25 -11.48 -7.62 35.88
CA GLU A 25 -11.89 -7.52 37.29
C GLU A 25 -11.36 -6.21 37.89
N CYS A 26 -12.23 -5.22 38.05
CA CYS A 26 -11.86 -3.91 38.62
C CYS A 26 -13.05 -3.29 39.35
N ASN A 27 -12.77 -2.42 40.34
CA ASN A 27 -13.80 -1.66 41.02
C ASN A 27 -14.45 -0.65 40.05
N PRO A 28 -15.75 -0.74 39.77
CA PRO A 28 -16.38 0.12 38.78
C PRO A 28 -16.45 1.59 39.21
N HIS A 29 -16.27 1.88 40.50
CA HIS A 29 -16.33 3.25 41.03
C HIS A 29 -14.99 3.99 41.02
N SER A 30 -13.89 3.29 40.70
CA SER A 30 -12.54 3.85 40.69
C SER A 30 -12.02 3.99 39.26
N LYS A 31 -12.06 5.21 38.71
CA LYS A 31 -11.50 5.48 37.36
C LYS A 31 -10.03 5.09 37.27
N ASN A 32 -9.26 5.29 38.34
CA ASN A 32 -7.84 4.95 38.36
C ASN A 32 -7.61 3.44 38.31
N GLU A 33 -8.35 2.63 39.07
CA GLU A 33 -8.27 1.16 38.95
C GLU A 33 -8.68 0.68 37.56
N LEU A 34 -9.74 1.26 37.00
CA LEU A 34 -10.21 0.94 35.65
C LEU A 34 -9.14 1.22 34.60
N ILE A 35 -8.49 2.39 34.66
CA ILE A 35 -7.37 2.75 33.76
C ILE A 35 -6.19 1.78 33.94
N THR A 36 -5.79 1.47 35.17
CA THR A 36 -4.67 0.55 35.44
C THR A 36 -4.95 -0.85 34.91
N SER A 37 -6.16 -1.37 35.12
CA SER A 37 -6.59 -2.68 34.64
C SER A 37 -6.66 -2.74 33.11
N LEU A 38 -7.15 -1.68 32.47
CA LEU A 38 -7.15 -1.58 31.01
C LEU A 38 -5.75 -1.47 30.42
N LEU A 39 -4.85 -0.71 31.04
CA LEU A 39 -3.47 -0.58 30.59
C LEU A 39 -2.71 -1.90 30.66
N SER A 40 -2.93 -2.69 31.70
CA SER A 40 -2.32 -4.01 31.81
C SER A 40 -2.90 -4.98 30.79
N SER A 41 -4.22 -5.00 30.58
CA SER A 41 -4.90 -5.92 29.67
C SER A 41 -4.65 -5.62 28.19
N LEU A 42 -4.88 -4.38 27.74
CA LEU A 42 -4.85 -3.99 26.32
C LEU A 42 -3.47 -4.12 25.66
N ARG A 43 -2.40 -4.14 26.46
CA ARG A 43 -1.01 -4.30 26.00
C ARG A 43 -0.44 -5.69 26.28
N HIS A 44 -1.21 -6.55 26.94
CA HIS A 44 -0.75 -7.88 27.28
C HIS A 44 -0.70 -8.78 26.05
N ARG A 45 0.45 -9.41 25.81
CA ARG A 45 0.68 -10.25 24.61
C ARG A 45 -0.37 -11.34 24.45
N LEU A 46 -0.73 -12.04 25.53
CA LEU A 46 -1.73 -13.12 25.47
C LEU A 46 -3.12 -12.59 25.08
N THR A 47 -3.51 -11.44 25.62
CA THR A 47 -4.80 -10.81 25.33
C THR A 47 -4.87 -10.40 23.86
N ILE A 48 -3.80 -9.78 23.34
CA ILE A 48 -3.71 -9.39 21.93
C ILE A 48 -3.77 -10.62 21.01
N SER A 49 -3.01 -11.67 21.32
CA SER A 49 -3.04 -12.91 20.54
C SER A 49 -4.44 -13.53 20.50
N GLN A 50 -5.13 -13.61 21.65
CA GLN A 50 -6.50 -14.11 21.73
C GLN A 50 -7.49 -13.26 20.94
N GLU A 51 -7.40 -11.93 21.02
CA GLU A 51 -8.24 -11.02 20.23
C GLU A 51 -8.04 -11.25 18.74
N VAL A 52 -6.78 -11.24 18.28
CA VAL A 52 -6.41 -11.46 16.88
C VAL A 52 -6.85 -12.85 16.38
N GLU A 53 -6.85 -13.86 17.25
CA GLU A 53 -7.34 -15.19 16.92
C GLU A 53 -8.83 -15.21 16.60
N GLN A 54 -9.62 -14.44 17.34
CA GLN A 54 -11.09 -14.39 17.26
C GLN A 54 -11.63 -13.45 16.17
N LEU A 55 -10.81 -12.57 15.60
CA LEU A 55 -11.26 -11.65 14.55
C LEU A 55 -11.73 -12.43 13.31
N SER A 56 -12.87 -12.00 12.75
CA SER A 56 -13.28 -12.43 11.41
C SER A 56 -12.30 -11.93 10.34
N LYS A 57 -12.44 -12.41 9.10
CA LYS A 57 -11.63 -11.93 7.96
C LYS A 57 -11.85 -10.44 7.71
N GLU A 58 -13.09 -9.98 7.85
CA GLU A 58 -13.49 -8.58 7.65
C GLU A 58 -13.03 -7.70 8.81
N GLU A 59 -13.13 -8.18 10.06
CA GLU A 59 -12.60 -7.45 11.22
C GLU A 59 -11.07 -7.32 11.16
N THR A 60 -10.38 -8.37 10.70
CA THR A 60 -8.94 -8.35 10.44
C THR A 60 -8.60 -7.32 9.37
N HIS A 61 -9.34 -7.29 8.26
CA HIS A 61 -9.16 -6.32 7.20
C HIS A 61 -9.33 -4.87 7.72
N PHE A 62 -10.39 -4.62 8.51
CA PHE A 62 -10.60 -3.30 9.13
C PHE A 62 -9.46 -2.92 10.08
N MET A 63 -9.02 -3.85 10.92
CA MET A 63 -7.89 -3.66 11.83
C MET A 63 -6.62 -3.27 11.08
N LEU A 64 -6.28 -3.98 9.98
CA LEU A 64 -5.11 -3.69 9.16
C LEU A 64 -5.19 -2.31 8.50
N LEU A 65 -6.35 -1.94 7.94
CA LEU A 65 -6.58 -0.59 7.40
C LEU A 65 -6.43 0.51 8.45
N LEU A 66 -6.79 0.22 9.71
CA LEU A 66 -6.71 1.15 10.81
C LEU A 66 -5.28 1.30 11.34
N PHE A 67 -4.58 0.20 11.59
CA PHE A 67 -3.29 0.19 12.27
C PHE A 67 -2.10 0.42 11.35
N LEU A 68 -2.21 0.13 10.05
CA LEU A 68 -1.21 0.53 9.07
C LEU A 68 -1.33 2.01 8.69
N ASP A 69 -2.44 2.68 9.00
CA ASP A 69 -2.57 4.12 8.80
C ASP A 69 -1.95 4.88 9.97
N LYS A 70 -0.90 5.64 9.67
CA LYS A 70 -0.06 6.30 10.67
C LYS A 70 -0.72 7.49 11.35
N ARG A 71 -1.80 8.05 10.80
CA ARG A 71 -2.50 9.18 11.41
C ARG A 71 -3.02 8.83 12.79
N THR A 72 -2.70 9.64 13.80
CA THR A 72 -3.17 9.44 15.19
C THR A 72 -4.58 9.95 15.44
N VAL A 73 -5.12 10.74 14.51
CA VAL A 73 -6.48 11.29 14.55
C VAL A 73 -7.14 11.03 13.21
N MET A 74 -8.39 10.57 13.23
CA MET A 74 -9.22 10.31 12.05
C MET A 74 -10.62 10.90 12.25
N SER A 75 -11.23 11.39 11.18
CA SER A 75 -12.64 11.77 11.21
C SER A 75 -13.55 10.54 11.16
N LEU A 76 -14.83 10.70 11.47
CA LEU A 76 -15.83 9.68 11.21
C LEU A 76 -15.86 9.29 9.72
N GLU A 77 -15.69 10.24 8.81
CA GLU A 77 -15.66 9.99 7.37
C GLU A 77 -14.47 9.09 6.98
N ASP A 78 -13.29 9.32 7.56
CA ASP A 78 -12.11 8.46 7.35
C ASP A 78 -12.39 7.02 7.78
N LEU A 79 -13.00 6.84 8.96
CA LEU A 79 -13.34 5.51 9.49
C LEU A 79 -14.43 4.83 8.66
N MET A 80 -15.45 5.58 8.23
CA MET A 80 -16.50 5.09 7.34
C MET A 80 -15.94 4.70 5.97
N ALA A 81 -14.97 5.44 5.44
CA ALA A 81 -14.30 5.09 4.19
C ALA A 81 -13.51 3.78 4.32
N LYS A 82 -12.77 3.59 5.43
CA LYS A 82 -12.07 2.32 5.73
C LYS A 82 -13.05 1.16 5.90
N ALA A 83 -14.18 1.37 6.59
CA ALA A 83 -15.20 0.32 6.72
C ALA A 83 -15.89 0.03 5.38
N GLY A 84 -16.13 1.05 4.55
CA GLY A 84 -16.71 0.90 3.22
C GLY A 84 -15.83 0.11 2.25
N ILE A 85 -14.51 0.17 2.43
CA ILE A 85 -13.54 -0.69 1.76
C ILE A 85 -13.78 -2.17 2.10
N VAL A 86 -13.97 -2.49 3.39
CA VAL A 86 -14.17 -3.86 3.87
C VAL A 86 -15.47 -4.45 3.37
N LEU A 87 -16.51 -3.62 3.23
CA LEU A 87 -17.86 -4.06 2.91
C LEU A 87 -18.09 -4.34 1.41
N GLU A 88 -18.75 -5.46 1.12
CA GLU A 88 -19.16 -5.86 -0.23
C GLU A 88 -20.62 -5.49 -0.58
N SER A 89 -21.43 -5.07 0.41
CA SER A 89 -22.90 -4.94 0.32
C SER A 89 -23.44 -3.70 -0.42
N SER A 90 -24.77 -3.58 -0.63
CA SER A 90 -25.40 -2.40 -1.25
C SER A 90 -25.29 -1.12 -0.39
N LYS A 91 -25.39 0.06 -1.02
CA LYS A 91 -25.05 1.38 -0.41
C LYS A 91 -25.73 1.70 0.93
N GLU A 92 -26.99 1.29 1.15
CA GLU A 92 -27.71 1.61 2.40
C GLU A 92 -27.33 0.67 3.56
N LYS A 93 -27.23 -0.64 3.30
CA LYS A 93 -26.75 -1.62 4.30
C LYS A 93 -25.30 -1.33 4.70
N LYS A 94 -24.51 -0.79 3.77
CA LYS A 94 -23.12 -0.38 4.00
C LYS A 94 -22.93 0.63 5.13
N GLN A 95 -23.82 1.60 5.32
CA GLN A 95 -23.59 2.63 6.35
C GLN A 95 -23.76 2.09 7.76
N GLU A 96 -24.82 1.32 8.01
CA GLU A 96 -25.07 0.74 9.33
C GLU A 96 -24.03 -0.33 9.68
N GLU A 97 -23.69 -1.19 8.70
CA GLU A 97 -22.61 -2.16 8.85
C GLU A 97 -21.25 -1.49 9.09
N ALA A 98 -20.97 -0.36 8.42
CA ALA A 98 -19.74 0.40 8.64
C ALA A 98 -19.65 0.94 10.08
N ARG A 99 -20.76 1.48 10.61
CA ARG A 99 -20.83 1.93 12.00
C ARG A 99 -20.59 0.81 13.00
N ARG A 100 -20.97 -0.43 12.67
CA ARG A 100 -20.68 -1.59 13.53
C ARG A 100 -19.18 -1.86 13.67
N TYR A 101 -18.38 -1.74 12.60
CA TYR A 101 -16.92 -1.87 12.71
C TYR A 101 -16.31 -0.78 13.59
N ILE A 102 -16.80 0.45 13.46
CA ILE A 102 -16.35 1.59 14.28
C ILE A 102 -16.69 1.36 15.75
N ALA A 103 -17.93 0.97 16.05
CA ALA A 103 -18.36 0.66 17.41
C ALA A 103 -17.59 -0.53 17.99
N ALA A 104 -17.27 -1.54 17.17
CA ALA A 104 -16.45 -2.67 17.59
C ALA A 104 -15.01 -2.25 17.90
N ALA A 105 -14.39 -1.38 17.08
CA ALA A 105 -13.08 -0.82 17.35
C ALA A 105 -13.05 0.05 18.62
N MET A 106 -14.13 0.79 18.92
CA MET A 106 -14.27 1.51 20.20
C MET A 106 -14.35 0.55 21.39
N ARG A 107 -15.12 -0.55 21.27
CA ARG A 107 -15.24 -1.59 22.32
C ARG A 107 -13.93 -2.30 22.60
N ARG A 108 -13.12 -2.55 21.56
CA ARG A 108 -11.78 -3.14 21.67
C ARG A 108 -10.71 -2.15 22.14
N GLY A 109 -11.06 -0.89 22.39
CA GLY A 109 -10.08 0.13 22.78
C GLY A 109 -9.05 0.44 21.69
N TRP A 110 -9.38 0.20 20.41
CA TRP A 110 -8.52 0.54 19.28
C TRP A 110 -8.61 2.03 18.91
N ILE A 111 -9.80 2.61 19.11
CA ILE A 111 -10.08 4.02 18.83
C ILE A 111 -10.88 4.65 19.97
N PHE A 112 -10.69 5.95 20.17
CA PHE A 112 -11.31 6.73 21.23
C PHE A 112 -11.85 8.04 20.67
N PRO A 113 -12.99 8.58 21.11
CA PRO A 113 -13.41 9.92 20.74
C PRO A 113 -12.33 10.94 21.12
N ALA A 114 -11.98 11.83 20.19
CA ALA A 114 -11.01 12.87 20.43
C ALA A 114 -11.56 13.92 21.40
N LYS A 115 -10.68 14.46 22.26
CA LYS A 115 -11.00 15.56 23.19
C LYS A 115 -11.30 16.90 22.49
N SER A 116 -11.05 17.01 21.19
CA SER A 116 -11.17 18.26 20.42
C SER A 116 -12.60 18.82 20.39
N LYS A 117 -12.74 20.14 20.18
CA LYS A 117 -14.04 20.81 19.96
C LYS A 117 -14.76 20.34 18.70
N THR A 118 -14.04 19.69 17.78
CA THR A 118 -14.60 19.17 16.53
C THR A 118 -15.26 17.82 16.77
N VAL A 119 -16.59 17.81 16.86
CA VAL A 119 -17.40 16.58 16.99
C VAL A 119 -17.07 15.61 15.85
N GLY A 120 -16.95 14.32 16.16
CA GLY A 120 -16.75 13.26 15.16
C GLY A 120 -15.29 12.99 14.80
N GLN A 121 -14.33 13.41 15.62
CA GLN A 121 -12.93 12.98 15.51
C GLN A 121 -12.63 11.85 16.50
N TYR A 122 -11.75 10.94 16.09
CA TYR A 122 -11.31 9.79 16.86
C TYR A 122 -9.79 9.75 16.93
N GLN A 123 -9.25 9.39 18.09
CA GLN A 123 -7.84 9.18 18.36
C GLN A 123 -7.52 7.69 18.38
N ILE A 124 -6.34 7.35 17.86
CA ILE A 124 -5.81 5.99 17.82
C ILE A 124 -4.52 6.00 18.64
N PRO A 125 -4.40 5.20 19.71
CA PRO A 125 -3.16 5.09 20.47
C PRO A 125 -2.03 4.57 19.58
N LEU A 126 -0.85 5.18 19.69
CA LEU A 126 0.31 4.78 18.88
C LEU A 126 0.88 3.43 19.32
N ASP A 127 0.90 3.21 20.63
CA ASP A 127 1.55 2.09 21.33
C ASP A 127 0.74 0.79 21.34
N ILE A 128 -0.45 0.77 20.72
CA ILE A 128 -1.23 -0.47 20.51
C ILE A 128 -1.09 -1.03 19.10
N ARG A 129 -0.68 -0.22 18.11
CA ARG A 129 -0.66 -0.63 16.70
C ARG A 129 0.31 -1.75 16.44
N GLU A 130 1.56 -1.52 16.84
CA GLU A 130 2.67 -2.45 16.62
C GLU A 130 2.39 -3.79 17.34
N PRO A 131 1.94 -3.82 18.61
CA PRO A 131 1.59 -5.08 19.27
C PRO A 131 0.51 -5.90 18.56
N TYR A 132 -0.56 -5.27 18.07
CA TYR A 132 -1.63 -5.96 17.34
C TYR A 132 -1.17 -6.44 15.96
N LEU A 133 -0.41 -5.62 15.23
CA LEU A 133 0.19 -6.03 13.95
C LEU A 133 1.15 -7.21 14.14
N HIS A 134 1.97 -7.20 15.20
CA HIS A 134 2.82 -8.32 15.55
C HIS A 134 2.02 -9.56 15.95
N GLY A 135 0.98 -9.44 16.77
CA GLY A 135 0.11 -10.56 17.12
C GLY A 135 -0.51 -11.22 15.87
N TRP A 136 -0.94 -10.41 14.91
CA TRP A 136 -1.44 -10.89 13.62
C TRP A 136 -0.35 -11.55 12.76
N LEU A 137 0.84 -10.94 12.65
CA LEU A 137 1.96 -11.49 11.90
C LEU A 137 2.44 -12.83 12.48
N GLU A 138 2.52 -12.97 13.80
CA GLU A 138 2.93 -14.23 14.44
C GLU A 138 1.91 -15.35 14.17
N LYS A 139 0.61 -15.06 14.27
CA LYS A 139 -0.45 -15.99 13.86
C LYS A 139 -0.30 -16.38 12.40
N TRP A 140 -0.10 -15.40 11.53
CA TRP A 140 0.08 -15.62 10.09
C TRP A 140 1.29 -16.53 9.82
N ARG A 141 2.45 -16.25 10.41
CA ARG A 141 3.69 -17.05 10.24
C ARG A 141 3.57 -18.47 10.77
N THR A 142 2.75 -18.68 11.80
CA THR A 142 2.49 -20.03 12.32
C THR A 142 1.62 -20.84 11.36
N GLN A 143 0.73 -20.18 10.62
CA GLN A 143 -0.15 -20.80 9.63
C GLN A 143 0.50 -20.94 8.24
N GLN A 144 1.38 -20.00 7.90
CA GLN A 144 2.06 -19.89 6.61
C GLN A 144 3.57 -19.97 6.87
N ALA A 145 4.20 -21.08 6.51
CA ALA A 145 5.61 -21.28 6.77
C ALA A 145 6.45 -20.23 6.03
N LEU A 146 7.20 -19.39 6.77
CA LEU A 146 8.21 -18.53 6.19
C LEU A 146 9.35 -19.38 5.63
N ILE A 147 9.80 -19.05 4.42
CA ILE A 147 10.93 -19.72 3.79
C ILE A 147 12.19 -18.92 4.12
N LEU A 148 13.03 -19.46 5.01
CA LEU A 148 14.26 -18.79 5.45
C LEU A 148 15.37 -18.92 4.40
N SER A 149 15.49 -20.10 3.78
CA SER A 149 16.40 -20.36 2.68
C SER A 149 15.81 -19.78 1.40
N GLY A 150 16.21 -18.55 1.06
CA GLY A 150 15.76 -17.90 -0.17
C GLY A 150 16.12 -18.67 -1.45
N PRO A 151 15.66 -18.18 -2.60
CA PRO A 151 15.99 -18.76 -3.89
C PRO A 151 17.50 -18.61 -4.19
N GLU A 152 18.07 -19.52 -4.98
CA GLU A 152 19.49 -19.46 -5.39
C GLU A 152 19.81 -18.16 -6.13
N ALA A 153 18.89 -17.72 -6.98
CA ALA A 153 18.98 -16.48 -7.72
C ALA A 153 17.72 -15.64 -7.52
N TYR A 154 17.92 -14.33 -7.40
CA TYR A 154 16.82 -13.37 -7.30
C TYR A 154 17.13 -12.10 -8.08
N ARG A 155 16.05 -11.40 -8.43
CA ARG A 155 16.04 -10.08 -9.05
C ARG A 155 15.76 -9.03 -7.99
N ASP A 156 16.64 -8.03 -7.95
CA ASP A 156 16.48 -6.78 -7.19
C ASP A 156 16.71 -5.63 -8.18
N GLU A 157 15.69 -4.81 -8.41
CA GLU A 157 15.80 -3.66 -9.33
C GLU A 157 16.26 -2.38 -8.63
N GLY A 158 16.33 -2.34 -7.30
CA GLY A 158 16.73 -1.15 -6.56
C GLY A 158 16.05 0.13 -7.05
N THR A 159 16.84 1.14 -7.39
CA THR A 159 16.36 2.43 -7.92
C THR A 159 16.38 2.50 -9.46
N ALA A 160 16.51 1.37 -10.16
CA ALA A 160 16.72 1.36 -11.62
C ALA A 160 15.64 2.11 -12.41
N LEU A 161 14.40 2.20 -11.89
CA LEU A 161 13.34 2.98 -12.54
C LEU A 161 13.64 4.49 -12.57
N CYS A 162 14.30 5.01 -11.53
CA CYS A 162 14.78 6.40 -11.49
C CYS A 162 15.88 6.63 -12.52
N ASP A 163 16.83 5.70 -12.63
CA ASP A 163 17.93 5.80 -13.59
C ASP A 163 17.40 5.71 -15.04
N ASP A 164 16.42 4.85 -15.27
CA ASP A 164 15.77 4.69 -16.56
C ASP A 164 14.93 5.91 -16.97
N ILE A 165 14.36 6.66 -16.02
CA ILE A 165 13.76 7.96 -16.30
C ILE A 165 14.81 8.89 -16.93
N MET A 166 16.01 8.94 -16.36
CA MET A 166 17.09 9.78 -16.87
C MET A 166 17.56 9.31 -18.25
N GLN A 167 17.70 7.99 -18.46
CA GLN A 167 18.03 7.42 -19.78
C GLN A 167 16.98 7.78 -20.84
N PHE A 168 15.70 7.75 -20.48
CA PHE A 168 14.63 8.13 -21.39
C PHE A 168 14.67 9.63 -21.75
N LEU A 169 14.88 10.51 -20.76
CA LEU A 169 15.04 11.95 -21.04
C LEU A 169 16.27 12.22 -21.91
N GLN A 170 17.41 11.56 -21.64
CA GLN A 170 18.61 11.66 -22.48
C GLN A 170 18.39 11.15 -23.91
N PHE A 171 17.59 10.10 -24.07
CA PHE A 171 17.19 9.59 -25.38
C PHE A 171 16.41 10.66 -26.18
N LEU A 172 15.45 11.32 -25.55
CA LEU A 172 14.66 12.40 -26.17
C LEU A 172 15.43 13.71 -26.36
N GLN A 173 16.52 13.94 -25.63
CA GLN A 173 17.37 15.12 -25.79
C GLN A 173 18.09 15.14 -27.14
N ARG A 174 18.31 13.97 -27.77
CA ARG A 174 18.99 13.88 -29.07
C ARG A 174 18.11 14.39 -30.20
N GLU A 175 16.89 13.89 -30.27
CA GLU A 175 15.89 14.31 -31.25
C GLU A 175 14.47 13.94 -30.79
N PRO A 176 13.45 14.75 -31.16
CA PRO A 176 12.05 14.38 -30.96
C PRO A 176 11.68 13.08 -31.66
N VAL A 177 10.97 12.19 -30.97
CA VAL A 177 10.60 10.87 -31.48
C VAL A 177 9.19 10.94 -32.07
N PRO A 178 8.96 10.47 -33.31
CA PRO A 178 7.63 10.46 -33.89
C PRO A 178 6.73 9.44 -33.18
N LEU A 179 5.47 9.84 -32.98
CA LEU A 179 4.40 9.02 -32.43
C LEU A 179 3.54 8.43 -33.55
N THR A 180 2.94 7.28 -33.30
CA THR A 180 1.91 6.71 -34.17
C THR A 180 0.61 7.50 -34.03
N ALA A 181 -0.38 7.20 -34.88
CA ALA A 181 -1.72 7.78 -34.75
C ALA A 181 -2.41 7.45 -33.40
N GLU A 182 -1.96 6.36 -32.74
CA GLU A 182 -2.44 5.92 -31.44
C GLU A 182 -1.68 6.59 -30.27
N GLY A 183 -0.67 7.43 -30.55
CA GLY A 183 0.10 8.17 -29.54
C GLY A 183 1.34 7.44 -29.01
N GLY A 184 1.55 6.16 -29.35
CA GLY A 184 2.77 5.43 -28.95
C GLY A 184 3.98 5.72 -29.84
N MET A 185 5.20 5.65 -29.31
CA MET A 185 6.41 5.68 -30.14
C MET A 185 6.41 4.49 -31.13
N TYR A 186 6.90 4.69 -32.36
CA TYR A 186 7.06 3.57 -33.29
C TYR A 186 7.96 2.46 -32.72
N LYS A 187 7.63 1.20 -33.03
CA LYS A 187 8.30 -0.01 -32.52
C LYS A 187 9.82 0.03 -32.58
N ARG A 188 10.40 0.59 -33.66
CA ARG A 188 11.87 0.72 -33.80
C ARG A 188 12.50 1.59 -32.70
N HIS A 189 11.85 2.70 -32.33
CA HIS A 189 12.35 3.61 -31.30
C HIS A 189 12.13 3.00 -29.92
N GLN A 190 11.00 2.31 -29.69
CA GLN A 190 10.79 1.55 -28.46
C GLN A 190 11.87 0.48 -28.26
N GLN A 191 12.13 -0.35 -29.28
CA GLN A 191 13.17 -1.39 -29.21
C GLN A 191 14.56 -0.80 -28.96
N GLN A 192 14.89 0.29 -29.64
CA GLN A 192 16.16 0.99 -29.42
C GLN A 192 16.26 1.48 -27.98
N LEU A 193 15.24 2.20 -27.48
CA LEU A 193 15.23 2.73 -26.11
C LEU A 193 15.31 1.62 -25.07
N PHE A 194 14.49 0.57 -25.19
CA PHE A 194 14.39 -0.50 -24.18
C PHE A 194 15.67 -1.33 -24.05
N GLN A 195 16.54 -1.32 -25.07
CA GLN A 195 17.86 -1.96 -24.99
C GLN A 195 18.86 -1.19 -24.10
N PHE A 196 18.66 0.12 -23.91
CA PHE A 196 19.54 0.97 -23.09
C PHE A 196 19.05 1.15 -21.64
N LEU A 197 17.83 0.69 -21.34
CA LEU A 197 17.32 0.69 -19.97
C LEU A 197 18.08 -0.34 -19.12
N HIS A 198 18.28 -0.02 -17.84
CA HIS A 198 18.88 -0.91 -16.85
C HIS A 198 18.05 -2.18 -16.70
N VAL A 199 16.72 -2.03 -16.72
CA VAL A 199 15.78 -3.15 -16.78
C VAL A 199 15.27 -3.25 -18.20
N LYS A 200 15.75 -4.27 -18.91
CA LYS A 200 15.35 -4.52 -20.29
C LYS A 200 13.87 -4.84 -20.37
N GLU A 201 13.20 -4.24 -21.35
CA GLU A 201 11.79 -4.46 -21.63
C GLU A 201 11.57 -4.87 -23.09
N GLU A 202 10.44 -5.51 -23.34
CA GLU A 202 10.03 -5.91 -24.70
C GLU A 202 8.83 -5.10 -25.14
N THR A 203 8.77 -4.78 -26.44
CA THR A 203 7.59 -4.11 -27.01
C THR A 203 6.36 -4.99 -26.92
N LEU A 204 5.20 -4.38 -26.70
CA LEU A 204 3.94 -5.10 -26.69
C LEU A 204 3.70 -5.84 -28.02
N GLN A 205 3.07 -7.01 -27.93
CA GLN A 205 2.75 -7.81 -29.12
C GLN A 205 1.44 -7.31 -29.77
N PRO A 206 1.32 -7.37 -31.12
CA PRO A 206 0.23 -6.71 -31.86
C PRO A 206 -1.20 -7.20 -31.60
N GLN A 207 -1.39 -8.36 -30.96
CA GLN A 207 -2.70 -9.02 -30.87
C GLN A 207 -3.29 -9.10 -29.46
N LYS A 208 -2.64 -8.54 -28.44
CA LYS A 208 -3.16 -8.64 -27.08
C LYS A 208 -3.89 -7.35 -26.74
N TRP A 209 -5.22 -7.37 -26.89
CA TRP A 209 -6.05 -6.45 -26.12
C TRP A 209 -5.57 -6.53 -24.66
N ARG A 210 -5.21 -5.37 -24.11
CA ARG A 210 -4.58 -5.26 -22.80
C ARG A 210 -5.37 -4.25 -21.99
N PHE A 211 -5.52 -4.56 -20.72
CA PHE A 211 -5.99 -3.63 -19.72
C PHE A 211 -4.82 -3.27 -18.79
N GLY A 212 -4.87 -2.11 -18.16
CA GLY A 212 -3.85 -1.59 -17.28
C GLY A 212 -4.22 -0.24 -16.71
N TYR A 213 -3.32 0.32 -15.91
CA TYR A 213 -3.52 1.60 -15.23
C TYR A 213 -2.46 2.58 -15.69
N GLY A 214 -2.82 3.86 -15.77
CA GLY A 214 -2.01 4.86 -16.44
C GLY A 214 -2.68 5.35 -17.71
N LEU A 215 -2.04 6.31 -18.38
CA LEU A 215 -2.50 6.83 -19.65
C LEU A 215 -2.01 5.95 -20.81
N HIS A 216 -0.78 5.45 -20.72
CA HIS A 216 -0.12 4.75 -21.84
C HIS A 216 0.02 3.24 -21.64
N PHE A 217 -0.83 2.62 -20.81
CA PHE A 217 -0.71 1.20 -20.47
C PHE A 217 -0.98 0.29 -21.67
N ASP A 218 -1.70 0.72 -22.67
CA ASP A 218 -2.00 -0.02 -23.90
C ASP A 218 -0.89 0.12 -24.94
N LEU A 219 -0.03 1.13 -24.78
CA LEU A 219 1.06 1.47 -25.71
C LEU A 219 2.41 0.90 -25.28
N TYR A 220 2.64 0.77 -23.97
CA TYR A 220 3.94 0.38 -23.39
C TYR A 220 3.83 -0.66 -22.27
N PRO A 221 4.85 -1.49 -22.01
CA PRO A 221 4.93 -2.37 -20.83
C PRO A 221 4.66 -1.64 -19.50
N ASP A 222 4.20 -2.35 -18.46
CA ASP A 222 3.74 -1.73 -17.19
C ASP A 222 4.77 -0.74 -16.60
N ARG A 223 6.04 -1.14 -16.61
CA ARG A 223 7.13 -0.35 -16.02
C ARG A 223 7.44 0.88 -16.87
N PHE A 224 7.63 0.72 -18.18
CA PHE A 224 7.84 1.87 -19.06
C PHE A 224 6.64 2.81 -19.09
N SER A 225 5.41 2.29 -19.08
CA SER A 225 4.19 3.11 -19.02
C SER A 225 4.17 3.98 -17.77
N LEU A 226 4.51 3.43 -16.59
CA LEU A 226 4.59 4.20 -15.35
C LEU A 226 5.63 5.31 -15.44
N LEU A 227 6.82 4.99 -15.97
CA LEU A 227 7.91 5.94 -16.18
C LEU A 227 7.51 7.07 -17.13
N TYR A 228 6.89 6.71 -18.26
CA TYR A 228 6.43 7.65 -19.27
C TYR A 228 5.37 8.60 -18.71
N ASP A 229 4.36 8.03 -18.03
CA ASP A 229 3.30 8.79 -17.37
C ASP A 229 3.86 9.73 -16.28
N PHE A 230 4.90 9.30 -15.57
CA PHE A 230 5.58 10.12 -14.57
C PHE A 230 6.26 11.33 -15.21
N CYS A 231 7.04 11.11 -16.28
CA CYS A 231 7.69 12.19 -17.03
C CYS A 231 6.67 13.16 -17.63
N TYR A 232 5.56 12.63 -18.18
CA TYR A 232 4.47 13.42 -18.74
C TYR A 232 3.79 14.27 -17.65
N PHE A 233 3.44 13.67 -16.51
CA PHE A 233 2.81 14.35 -15.38
C PHE A 233 3.66 15.51 -14.85
N HIS A 234 4.98 15.34 -14.79
CA HIS A 234 5.93 16.37 -14.39
C HIS A 234 6.27 17.37 -15.49
N LYS A 235 5.66 17.24 -16.68
CA LYS A 235 5.92 18.06 -17.87
C LYS A 235 7.38 18.05 -18.31
N TRP A 236 8.09 16.95 -18.06
CA TRP A 236 9.46 16.75 -18.54
C TRP A 236 9.50 16.35 -20.02
N ILE A 237 8.40 15.80 -20.49
CA ILE A 237 8.14 15.52 -21.90
C ILE A 237 6.84 16.18 -22.33
N ASP A 238 6.71 16.43 -23.63
CA ASP A 238 5.49 16.93 -24.26
C ASP A 238 5.19 16.12 -25.53
N GLU A 239 3.90 15.96 -25.82
CA GLU A 239 3.37 15.20 -26.95
C GLU A 239 2.69 16.14 -27.95
N SER A 240 3.47 16.96 -28.64
CA SER A 240 2.97 17.94 -29.60
C SER A 240 3.39 17.63 -31.04
N GLY A 241 2.49 17.91 -31.99
CA GLY A 241 2.77 17.76 -33.42
C GLY A 241 3.03 16.30 -33.88
N GLY A 242 2.46 15.31 -33.20
CA GLY A 242 2.65 13.89 -33.52
C GLY A 242 4.05 13.37 -33.16
N ARG A 243 4.70 14.00 -32.17
CA ARG A 243 6.02 13.62 -31.67
C ARG A 243 6.03 13.76 -30.15
N VAL A 244 6.89 12.98 -29.50
CA VAL A 244 7.27 13.20 -28.10
C VAL A 244 8.66 13.85 -28.07
N ALA A 245 8.80 14.91 -27.28
CA ALA A 245 10.05 15.63 -27.11
C ALA A 245 10.28 15.95 -25.63
N ILE A 246 11.56 16.11 -25.27
CA ILE A 246 11.91 16.66 -23.96
C ILE A 246 11.55 18.16 -23.91
N THR A 247 11.04 18.63 -22.77
CA THR A 247 10.73 20.05 -22.55
C THR A 247 11.94 20.79 -21.95
N GLU A 248 11.80 22.10 -21.73
CA GLU A 248 12.78 22.86 -20.94
C GLU A 248 12.91 22.30 -19.51
N ALA A 249 11.78 22.03 -18.84
CA ALA A 249 11.78 21.40 -17.51
C ALA A 249 12.44 20.01 -17.50
N GLY A 250 12.29 19.24 -18.58
CA GLY A 250 13.00 17.96 -18.73
C GLY A 250 14.50 18.14 -18.88
N ASN A 251 14.95 19.16 -19.64
CA ASN A 251 16.37 19.49 -19.77
C ASN A 251 16.97 19.97 -18.46
N GLU A 252 16.26 20.81 -17.70
CA GLU A 252 16.66 21.22 -16.35
C GLU A 252 16.81 19.99 -15.45
N ARG A 253 15.85 19.06 -15.51
CA ARG A 253 15.91 17.82 -14.74
C ARG A 253 17.17 17.00 -15.03
N LEU A 254 17.62 16.93 -16.29
CA LEU A 254 18.86 16.24 -16.68
C LEU A 254 20.13 16.84 -16.08
N GLN A 255 20.11 18.13 -15.70
CA GLN A 255 21.26 18.80 -15.07
C GLN A 255 21.31 18.60 -13.55
N LEU A 256 20.21 18.15 -12.95
CA LEU A 256 20.12 17.94 -11.51
C LEU A 256 20.69 16.58 -11.12
N SER A 257 21.40 16.55 -10.00
CA SER A 257 21.83 15.32 -9.37
C SER A 257 20.65 14.47 -8.89
N TYR A 258 20.89 13.19 -8.68
CA TYR A 258 19.93 12.30 -8.02
C TYR A 258 19.67 12.76 -6.58
N GLU A 259 18.40 12.73 -6.17
CA GLU A 259 17.98 12.94 -4.79
C GLU A 259 16.94 11.89 -4.42
N ASP A 260 17.02 11.34 -3.21
CA ASP A 260 16.07 10.33 -2.69
C ASP A 260 14.59 10.75 -2.79
N GLN A 261 14.35 12.06 -2.76
CA GLN A 261 13.02 12.62 -2.91
C GLN A 261 12.37 12.22 -4.25
N HIS A 262 13.15 12.11 -5.34
CA HIS A 262 12.63 11.70 -6.65
C HIS A 262 12.10 10.27 -6.63
N TYR A 263 12.85 9.37 -5.98
CA TYR A 263 12.40 8.00 -5.77
C TYR A 263 11.11 7.93 -4.95
N HIS A 264 11.02 8.75 -3.89
CA HIS A 264 9.79 8.84 -3.10
C HIS A 264 8.60 9.37 -3.92
N ASP A 265 8.81 10.38 -4.76
CA ASP A 265 7.76 10.98 -5.59
C ASP A 265 7.28 10.02 -6.67
N LEU A 266 8.18 9.19 -7.23
CA LEU A 266 7.82 8.13 -8.15
C LEU A 266 6.92 7.07 -7.50
N ILE A 267 7.27 6.61 -6.29
CA ILE A 267 6.41 5.66 -5.57
C ILE A 267 5.06 6.32 -5.24
N ARG A 268 5.05 7.57 -4.78
CA ARG A 268 3.80 8.32 -4.52
C ARG A 268 2.96 8.45 -5.78
N PHE A 269 3.57 8.75 -6.92
CA PHE A 269 2.89 8.87 -8.19
C PHE A 269 2.18 7.55 -8.56
N TRP A 270 2.90 6.43 -8.52
CA TRP A 270 2.33 5.10 -8.73
C TRP A 270 1.14 4.84 -7.80
N MET A 271 1.31 5.09 -6.50
CA MET A 271 0.25 4.94 -5.50
C MET A 271 -0.99 5.75 -5.86
N ARG A 272 -0.81 7.01 -6.23
CA ARG A 272 -1.92 7.94 -6.59
C ARG A 272 -2.61 7.52 -7.87
N LEU A 273 -1.85 7.04 -8.85
CA LEU A 273 -2.36 6.56 -10.14
C LEU A 273 -3.21 5.29 -9.96
N TYR A 274 -2.74 4.35 -9.14
CA TYR A 274 -3.38 3.03 -8.98
C TYR A 274 -4.50 3.03 -7.91
N LYS A 275 -4.53 4.00 -6.99
CA LYS A 275 -5.47 4.05 -5.85
C LYS A 275 -6.95 3.91 -6.22
N ARG A 276 -7.36 4.42 -7.39
CA ARG A 276 -8.76 4.30 -7.83
C ARG A 276 -9.13 2.85 -8.15
N ALA A 277 -8.24 2.15 -8.86
CA ALA A 277 -8.42 0.77 -9.24
C ALA A 277 -8.27 -0.16 -8.03
N ILE A 278 -7.32 0.16 -7.15
CA ILE A 278 -6.99 -0.63 -5.97
C ILE A 278 -7.12 0.26 -4.72
N PRO A 279 -8.34 0.43 -4.16
CA PRO A 279 -8.54 1.23 -2.95
C PRO A 279 -7.67 0.79 -1.76
N ASN A 280 -7.32 -0.51 -1.72
CA ASN A 280 -6.50 -1.13 -0.68
C ASN A 280 -5.00 -1.07 -0.89
N LEU A 281 -4.55 -0.40 -1.95
CA LEU A 281 -3.13 -0.32 -2.27
C LEU A 281 -2.27 0.19 -1.10
N PRO A 282 -2.66 1.24 -0.33
CA PRO A 282 -1.87 1.68 0.82
C PRO A 282 -1.67 0.62 1.90
N MET A 283 -2.67 -0.23 2.09
CA MET A 283 -2.59 -1.36 3.02
C MET A 283 -1.67 -2.44 2.47
N LEU A 284 -1.87 -2.87 1.23
CA LEU A 284 -1.09 -3.94 0.60
C LEU A 284 0.40 -3.60 0.54
N VAL A 285 0.74 -2.37 0.14
CA VAL A 285 2.12 -1.90 0.01
C VAL A 285 2.85 -1.85 1.35
N GLN A 286 2.13 -1.63 2.46
CA GLN A 286 2.70 -1.72 3.79
C GLN A 286 2.74 -3.15 4.31
N LEU A 287 1.70 -3.94 4.04
CA LEU A 287 1.53 -5.26 4.61
C LEU A 287 2.43 -6.31 3.98
N ILE A 288 2.61 -6.30 2.64
CA ILE A 288 3.43 -7.31 1.96
C ILE A 288 4.88 -7.29 2.47
N PRO A 289 5.55 -6.13 2.64
CA PRO A 289 6.89 -6.11 3.20
C PRO A 289 6.96 -6.49 4.69
N LEU A 290 5.88 -6.26 5.46
CA LEU A 290 5.77 -6.74 6.84
C LEU A 290 5.63 -8.26 6.92
N ILE A 291 4.80 -8.85 6.03
CA ILE A 291 4.66 -10.29 5.89
C ILE A 291 6.01 -10.92 5.51
N ALA A 292 6.69 -10.33 4.53
CA ALA A 292 7.98 -10.80 4.04
C ALA A 292 9.18 -10.33 4.88
N SER A 293 8.95 -9.77 6.07
CA SER A 293 10.04 -9.33 6.93
C SER A 293 10.77 -10.54 7.52
N GLY A 294 12.06 -10.68 7.25
CA GLY A 294 12.90 -11.73 7.84
C GLY A 294 12.94 -13.05 7.05
N GLY A 295 12.41 -13.09 5.83
CA GLY A 295 12.49 -14.27 4.97
C GLY A 295 11.84 -14.07 3.61
N TRP A 296 11.65 -15.16 2.89
CA TRP A 296 10.94 -15.22 1.62
C TRP A 296 9.54 -15.78 1.80
N VAL A 297 8.61 -15.28 1.00
CA VAL A 297 7.20 -15.69 1.02
C VAL A 297 6.79 -16.07 -0.39
N THR A 298 6.14 -17.22 -0.53
CA THR A 298 5.63 -17.68 -1.82
C THR A 298 4.50 -16.79 -2.31
N GLN A 299 4.37 -16.65 -3.63
CA GLN A 299 3.24 -15.98 -4.25
C GLN A 299 1.92 -16.59 -3.80
N GLN A 300 1.86 -17.91 -3.68
CA GLN A 300 0.67 -18.63 -3.21
C GLN A 300 0.30 -18.23 -1.78
N GLY A 301 1.27 -18.14 -0.86
CA GLY A 301 1.02 -17.70 0.52
C GLY A 301 0.49 -16.26 0.59
N LEU A 302 1.00 -15.36 -0.27
CA LEU A 302 0.42 -14.02 -0.41
C LEU A 302 -1.01 -14.07 -0.97
N MET A 303 -1.27 -14.90 -1.97
CA MET A 303 -2.59 -15.06 -2.58
C MET A 303 -3.63 -15.56 -1.57
N ASP A 304 -3.34 -16.64 -0.85
CA ASP A 304 -4.24 -17.22 0.15
C ASP A 304 -4.61 -16.23 1.26
N THR A 305 -3.71 -15.28 1.53
CA THR A 305 -3.87 -14.27 2.58
C THR A 305 -4.60 -13.03 2.08
N LEU A 306 -4.21 -12.50 0.92
CA LEU A 306 -4.54 -11.14 0.50
C LEU A 306 -5.68 -11.07 -0.53
N LEU A 307 -5.91 -12.12 -1.32
CA LEU A 307 -7.00 -12.14 -2.31
C LEU A 307 -8.39 -11.85 -1.71
N PRO A 308 -8.75 -12.33 -0.50
CA PRO A 308 -10.04 -12.01 0.11
C PRO A 308 -10.27 -10.51 0.35
N TRP A 309 -9.23 -9.67 0.26
CA TRP A 309 -9.31 -8.23 0.47
C TRP A 309 -9.11 -7.42 -0.82
N ILE A 310 -9.03 -8.08 -1.97
CA ILE A 310 -8.84 -7.45 -3.27
C ILE A 310 -10.12 -7.62 -4.09
N LYS A 311 -10.67 -6.50 -4.55
CA LYS A 311 -11.85 -6.48 -5.41
C LYS A 311 -11.41 -6.43 -6.86
N GLU A 312 -12.14 -7.14 -7.72
CA GLU A 312 -11.98 -7.02 -9.17
C GLU A 312 -12.17 -5.56 -9.61
N PHE A 313 -11.48 -5.17 -10.67
CA PHE A 313 -11.58 -3.84 -11.23
C PHE A 313 -11.58 -3.90 -12.76
N TYR A 314 -12.75 -3.64 -13.35
CA TYR A 314 -13.03 -3.84 -14.77
C TYR A 314 -12.64 -5.25 -15.23
N TYR A 315 -11.47 -5.38 -15.85
CA TYR A 315 -11.00 -6.62 -16.45
C TYR A 315 -9.86 -7.29 -15.69
N ASP A 316 -9.34 -6.64 -14.63
CA ASP A 316 -8.36 -7.29 -13.77
C ASP A 316 -9.09 -8.11 -12.70
N SER A 317 -8.76 -9.39 -12.63
CA SER A 317 -9.16 -10.26 -11.51
C SER A 317 -8.38 -9.89 -10.23
N PRO A 318 -8.83 -10.30 -9.03
CA PRO A 318 -8.05 -10.12 -7.80
C PRO A 318 -6.62 -10.67 -7.88
N VAL A 319 -6.42 -11.76 -8.63
CA VAL A 319 -5.10 -12.36 -8.86
C VAL A 319 -4.24 -11.45 -9.72
N ASP A 320 -4.77 -10.95 -10.83
CA ASP A 320 -4.05 -10.03 -11.72
C ASP A 320 -3.66 -8.74 -10.99
N ILE A 321 -4.55 -8.23 -10.14
CA ILE A 321 -4.29 -7.07 -9.29
C ILE A 321 -3.11 -7.37 -8.36
N LEU A 322 -3.18 -8.44 -7.57
CA LEU A 322 -2.13 -8.77 -6.60
C LEU A 322 -0.78 -8.99 -7.29
N VAL A 323 -0.74 -9.83 -8.33
CA VAL A 323 0.50 -10.25 -8.95
C VAL A 323 1.08 -9.17 -9.85
N ASN A 324 0.29 -8.66 -10.80
CA ASN A 324 0.79 -7.78 -11.85
C ASN A 324 0.75 -6.30 -11.46
N ARG A 325 -0.26 -5.86 -10.71
CA ARG A 325 -0.44 -4.44 -10.38
C ARG A 325 0.19 -4.04 -9.05
N VAL A 326 0.36 -5.00 -8.14
CA VAL A 326 0.97 -4.77 -6.82
C VAL A 326 2.36 -5.38 -6.75
N CYS A 327 2.51 -6.70 -6.67
CA CYS A 327 3.81 -7.34 -6.43
C CYS A 327 4.84 -7.00 -7.52
N LYS A 328 4.52 -7.20 -8.80
CA LYS A 328 5.41 -6.86 -9.92
C LYS A 328 5.81 -5.39 -9.94
N MET A 329 4.85 -4.47 -9.71
CA MET A 329 5.15 -3.04 -9.64
C MET A 329 6.01 -2.68 -8.42
N MET A 330 5.79 -3.33 -7.28
CA MET A 330 6.63 -3.17 -6.09
C MET A 330 8.06 -3.67 -6.35
N VAL A 331 8.26 -4.70 -7.18
CA VAL A 331 9.61 -5.10 -7.65
C VAL A 331 10.21 -4.01 -8.54
N HIS A 332 9.46 -3.50 -9.53
CA HIS A 332 9.93 -2.42 -10.41
C HIS A 332 10.27 -1.12 -9.67
N LEU A 333 9.58 -0.86 -8.56
CA LEU A 333 9.83 0.26 -7.67
C LEU A 333 10.90 -0.05 -6.62
N GLY A 334 11.56 -1.21 -6.65
CA GLY A 334 12.60 -1.58 -5.70
C GLY A 334 12.12 -1.78 -4.26
N LEU A 335 10.82 -1.99 -4.05
CA LEU A 335 10.23 -2.27 -2.74
C LEU A 335 10.29 -3.77 -2.40
N LEU A 336 10.28 -4.63 -3.41
CA LEU A 336 10.40 -6.08 -3.25
C LEU A 336 11.53 -6.63 -4.13
N ARG A 337 12.08 -7.75 -3.68
CA ARG A 337 12.87 -8.67 -4.50
C ARG A 337 12.00 -9.84 -4.90
N VAL A 338 12.32 -10.46 -6.03
CA VAL A 338 11.61 -11.62 -6.54
C VAL A 338 12.57 -12.69 -7.02
N GLY A 339 12.29 -13.95 -6.74
CA GLY A 339 13.03 -15.08 -7.28
C GLY A 339 12.12 -16.30 -7.38
N GLN A 340 12.66 -17.41 -7.88
CA GLN A 340 11.93 -18.68 -7.96
C GLN A 340 12.62 -19.73 -7.10
N ASP A 341 11.84 -20.56 -6.43
CA ASP A 341 12.36 -21.74 -5.75
C ASP A 341 12.75 -22.85 -6.74
N GLU A 342 13.20 -23.99 -6.23
CA GLU A 342 13.56 -25.17 -7.03
C GLU A 342 12.39 -25.74 -7.86
N ASN A 343 11.14 -25.38 -7.52
CA ASN A 343 9.93 -25.80 -8.20
C ASN A 343 9.37 -24.70 -9.13
N GLU A 344 10.18 -23.69 -9.47
CA GLU A 344 9.80 -22.52 -10.28
C GLU A 344 8.69 -21.65 -9.67
N GLN A 345 8.40 -21.81 -8.37
CA GLN A 345 7.40 -21.00 -7.69
C GLN A 345 7.96 -19.63 -7.32
N TRP A 346 7.23 -18.59 -7.71
CA TRP A 346 7.61 -17.21 -7.39
C TRP A 346 7.59 -16.96 -5.89
N MET A 347 8.65 -16.32 -5.41
CA MET A 347 8.81 -15.89 -4.02
C MET A 347 9.21 -14.42 -3.96
N TYR A 348 8.76 -13.73 -2.92
CA TYR A 348 9.04 -12.32 -2.68
C TYR A 348 9.70 -12.11 -1.32
N THR A 349 10.58 -11.12 -1.24
CA THR A 349 11.10 -10.59 0.05
C THR A 349 11.21 -9.07 0.03
N ALA A 350 11.14 -8.46 1.21
CA ALA A 350 11.21 -7.01 1.37
C ALA A 350 12.63 -6.47 1.12
N THR A 351 12.75 -5.33 0.42
CA THR A 351 14.03 -4.61 0.32
C THR A 351 14.24 -3.69 1.53
N TYR A 352 15.47 -3.24 1.75
CA TYR A 352 15.77 -2.18 2.73
C TYR A 352 15.01 -0.87 2.42
N ALA A 353 14.84 -0.54 1.14
CA ALA A 353 14.09 0.62 0.68
C ALA A 353 12.62 0.57 1.14
N SER A 354 11.94 -0.58 1.01
CA SER A 354 10.58 -0.72 1.53
C SER A 354 10.52 -0.50 3.04
N GLN A 355 11.43 -1.08 3.82
CA GLN A 355 11.42 -0.94 5.27
C GLN A 355 11.65 0.50 5.73
N THR A 356 12.52 1.25 5.04
CA THR A 356 12.84 2.63 5.38
C THR A 356 11.78 3.61 4.89
N TRP A 357 11.34 3.47 3.65
CA TRP A 357 10.31 4.31 3.07
C TRP A 357 8.96 4.13 3.78
N LEU A 358 8.55 2.88 4.02
CA LEU A 358 7.32 2.56 4.76
C LEU A 358 7.40 2.92 6.23
N ARG A 359 8.54 3.34 6.80
CA ARG A 359 8.58 3.99 8.13
C ARG A 359 8.21 5.45 8.07
N LYS A 360 8.52 6.15 6.98
CA LYS A 360 8.23 7.59 6.82
C LYS A 360 6.90 7.87 6.15
N TYR A 361 6.50 7.05 5.18
CA TYR A 361 5.32 7.30 4.35
C TYR A 361 4.07 6.58 4.85
N ASN A 362 2.89 7.23 4.72
CA ASN A 362 1.60 6.67 5.15
C ASN A 362 0.77 6.11 3.99
N GLY A 363 0.75 6.77 2.83
CA GLY A 363 -0.02 6.35 1.65
C GLY A 363 -1.55 6.45 1.73
N PHE A 364 -2.13 6.34 2.93
CA PHE A 364 -3.59 6.41 3.12
C PHE A 364 -4.19 7.78 2.82
N THR A 365 -3.41 8.85 2.98
CA THR A 365 -3.84 10.25 2.79
C THR A 365 -3.71 10.75 1.36
N GLU A 366 -3.11 9.96 0.46
CA GLU A 366 -2.86 10.41 -0.91
C GLU A 366 -4.15 10.62 -1.71
N THR A 367 -4.16 11.62 -2.58
CA THR A 367 -5.26 11.84 -3.51
C THR A 367 -5.03 11.08 -4.81
N THR A 368 -6.10 10.50 -5.36
CA THR A 368 -6.06 9.91 -6.70
C THR A 368 -5.70 10.98 -7.73
N ILE A 369 -4.85 10.63 -8.69
CA ILE A 369 -4.64 11.44 -9.90
C ILE A 369 -5.39 10.83 -11.07
N LEU A 370 -5.93 11.69 -11.91
CA LEU A 370 -6.44 11.32 -13.23
C LEU A 370 -5.59 12.10 -14.24
N LEU A 371 -4.74 11.36 -14.95
CA LEU A 371 -4.03 11.90 -16.11
C LEU A 371 -5.08 12.21 -17.18
N LYS A 372 -4.92 13.34 -17.87
CA LYS A 372 -5.83 13.82 -18.89
C LYS A 372 -5.10 13.94 -20.21
#